data_AF-A0AAU4F3L9-F1
#
_entry.id   AF-A0AAU4F3L9-F1
#
_cell.length_a   1.000
_cell.length_b   1.000
_cell.length_c   1.000
_cell.angle_alpha   90.00
_cell.angle_beta   90.00
_cell.angle_gamma   90.00
#
_symmetry.space_group_name_H-M   'P 1'
#
loop_
_entity.id
_entity.type
_entity.pdbx_description
1 polymer ?
#
loop_
_entity_poly.entity_id
_entity_poly.type
_entity_poly.pdbx_seq_one_letter_code
_entity_poly.pdbx_strand_id
1 'polypeptide(L)'
;MKDDELRLLGTLVEGRVIRVFYWGVWLDLGLSHVGFIDALYIDDDDHYAVGDVVTGYLSSFDEKTGKFWFRPPGQKPIAERLREKGF
;
A
#
# COMPACT_ATOMS: atom_id res chain seq x y z
N MET A 1 9.73 -5.94 -17.18
CA MET A 1 10.04 -5.45 -15.81
C MET A 1 8.75 -5.16 -15.05
N LYS A 2 8.07 -4.02 -15.24
CA LYS A 2 6.76 -3.77 -14.59
C LYS A 2 5.73 -4.86 -14.89
N ASP A 3 5.60 -5.27 -16.15
CA ASP A 3 4.61 -6.29 -16.55
C ASP A 3 4.83 -7.64 -15.82
N ASP A 4 6.09 -7.98 -15.54
CA ASP A 4 6.44 -9.18 -14.77
C ASP A 4 6.15 -9.00 -13.28
N GLU A 5 6.15 -7.78 -12.76
CA GLU A 5 5.83 -7.47 -11.36
C GLU A 5 4.31 -7.44 -11.13
N LEU A 6 3.51 -7.14 -12.15
CA LEU A 6 2.04 -7.20 -12.08
C LEU A 6 1.51 -8.60 -11.71
N ARG A 7 2.30 -9.66 -11.91
CA ARG A 7 1.94 -11.02 -11.45
C ARG A 7 1.94 -11.18 -9.92
N LEU A 8 2.52 -10.22 -9.19
CA LEU A 8 2.50 -10.17 -7.73
C LEU A 8 1.21 -9.53 -7.18
N LEU A 9 0.35 -9.00 -8.04
CA LEU A 9 -0.94 -8.48 -7.59
C LEU A 9 -1.76 -9.58 -6.90
N GLY A 10 -2.28 -9.25 -5.72
CA GLY A 10 -3.02 -10.14 -4.84
C GLY A 10 -2.14 -10.99 -3.90
N THR A 11 -0.81 -10.95 -4.03
CA THR A 11 0.10 -11.67 -3.11
C THR A 11 0.53 -10.80 -1.94
N LEU A 12 0.98 -11.43 -0.85
CA LEU A 12 1.67 -10.75 0.23
C LEU A 12 3.12 -10.47 -0.18
N VAL A 13 3.56 -9.23 0.02
CA VAL A 13 4.94 -8.80 -0.17
C VAL A 13 5.40 -8.00 1.05
N GLU A 14 6.70 -7.94 1.25
CA GLU A 14 7.31 -7.06 2.25
C GLU A 14 7.67 -5.72 1.61
N GLY A 15 7.57 -4.65 2.40
CA GLY A 15 7.96 -3.31 2.01
C GLY A 15 8.62 -2.58 3.16
N ARG A 16 9.67 -1.82 2.87
CA ARG A 16 10.33 -0.96 3.85
C ARG A 16 9.78 0.45 3.77
N VAL A 17 9.33 1.02 4.87
CA VAL A 17 8.86 2.41 4.92
C VAL A 17 10.02 3.35 4.63
N ILE A 18 9.90 4.14 3.57
CA ILE A 18 10.90 5.13 3.15
C ILE A 18 10.45 6.57 3.35
N ARG A 19 9.14 6.84 3.38
CA ARG A 19 8.56 8.14 3.75
C ARG A 19 7.17 7.97 4.35
N VAL A 20 6.84 8.85 5.28
CA VAL A 20 5.51 8.94 5.93
C VAL A 20 4.97 10.35 5.72
N PHE A 21 3.72 10.45 5.28
CA PHE A 21 2.99 11.68 5.06
C PHE A 21 1.63 11.61 5.75
N TYR A 22 0.99 12.77 5.99
CA TYR A 22 -0.36 12.80 6.56
C TYR A 22 -1.42 12.12 5.67
N TRP A 23 -1.14 11.99 4.37
CA TRP A 23 -2.04 11.39 3.38
C TRP A 23 -1.62 9.98 2.93
N GLY A 24 -0.55 9.41 3.51
CA GLY A 24 -0.16 8.03 3.25
C GLY A 24 1.33 7.73 3.46
N VAL A 25 1.72 6.49 3.18
CA VAL A 25 3.06 5.95 3.46
C VAL A 25 3.66 5.38 2.18
N TRP A 26 4.93 5.68 1.92
CA TRP A 26 5.66 5.14 0.78
C TRP A 26 6.58 4.01 1.22
N LEU A 27 6.57 2.93 0.44
CA LEU A 27 7.35 1.73 0.70
C LEU A 27 8.35 1.48 -0.44
N ASP A 28 9.57 1.11 -0.09
CA ASP A 28 10.45 0.39 -0.99
C ASP A 28 10.07 -1.09 -0.97
N LEU A 29 9.65 -1.62 -2.12
CA LEU A 29 9.22 -3.01 -2.29
C LEU A 29 10.31 -3.89 -2.94
N GLY A 30 11.48 -3.33 -3.26
CA GLY A 30 12.47 -3.99 -4.12
C GLY A 30 11.98 -4.21 -5.56
N LEU A 31 10.96 -3.46 -5.99
CA LEU A 31 10.38 -3.49 -7.33
C LEU A 31 10.77 -2.23 -8.11
N SER A 32 10.40 -2.19 -9.39
CA SER A 32 10.66 -1.04 -10.26
C SER A 32 9.96 0.26 -9.82
N HIS A 33 8.89 0.15 -9.03
CA HIS A 33 8.13 1.29 -8.50
C HIS A 33 7.87 1.11 -7.00
N VAL A 34 7.70 2.24 -6.31
CA VAL A 34 7.40 2.27 -4.87
C VAL A 34 5.99 1.74 -4.57
N GLY A 35 5.82 1.21 -3.36
CA GLY A 35 4.54 0.92 -2.76
C GLY A 35 3.92 2.16 -2.12
N PHE A 36 2.60 2.18 -2.01
CA PHE A 36 1.83 3.24 -1.37
C PHE A 36 0.71 2.67 -0.49
N ILE A 37 0.74 3.01 0.79
CA ILE A 37 -0.40 2.81 1.71
C ILE A 37 -1.17 4.13 1.77
N ASP A 38 -2.42 4.12 1.34
CA ASP A 38 -3.31 5.28 1.43
C ASP A 38 -3.71 5.54 2.89
N ALA A 39 -3.86 6.80 3.30
CA ALA A 39 -4.28 7.15 4.66
C ALA A 39 -5.63 6.54 5.08
N LEU A 40 -6.51 6.18 4.12
CA LEU A 40 -7.75 5.48 4.41
C LEU A 40 -7.54 4.08 5.01
N TYR A 41 -6.32 3.54 4.93
CA TYR A 41 -5.91 2.28 5.57
C TYR A 41 -5.28 2.43 6.94
N ILE A 42 -5.04 3.66 7.39
CA ILE A 42 -4.36 3.95 8.64
C ILE A 42 -5.44 4.30 9.65
N ASP A 43 -5.62 3.43 10.65
CA ASP A 43 -6.50 3.65 11.79
C ASP A 43 -5.72 4.37 12.92
N ASP A 44 -6.40 4.91 13.94
CA ASP A 44 -5.77 5.81 14.95
C ASP A 44 -4.61 5.17 15.73
N ASP A 45 -4.65 3.85 15.90
CA ASP A 45 -3.63 3.07 16.62
C ASP A 45 -2.49 2.59 15.69
N ASP A 46 -2.57 2.85 14.39
CA ASP A 46 -1.52 2.50 13.44
C ASP A 46 -0.38 3.53 13.48
N HIS A 47 0.84 3.03 13.61
CA HIS A 47 2.04 3.85 13.62
C HIS A 47 3.07 3.32 12.64
N TYR A 48 3.41 4.14 11.64
CA TYR A 48 4.44 3.87 10.66
C TYR A 48 5.61 4.84 10.87
N ALA A 49 6.83 4.32 10.93
CA ALA A 49 8.06 5.08 10.98
C ALA A 49 8.99 4.72 9.81
N VAL A 50 9.79 5.68 9.35
CA VAL A 50 10.81 5.42 8.33
C VAL A 50 11.80 4.37 8.84
N GLY A 51 12.00 3.31 8.06
CA GLY A 51 12.83 2.17 8.42
C GLY A 51 12.04 0.91 8.77
N ASP A 52 10.76 1.04 9.14
CA ASP A 52 9.91 -0.12 9.47
C ASP A 52 9.75 -1.04 8.27
N VAL A 53 9.61 -2.34 8.55
CA VAL A 53 9.27 -3.35 7.55
C VAL A 53 7.82 -3.77 7.78
N VAL A 54 7.02 -3.71 6.72
CA VAL A 54 5.60 -4.04 6.75
C VAL A 54 5.30 -5.10 5.71
N THR A 55 4.43 -6.04 6.04
CA THR A 55 3.93 -7.06 5.12
C THR A 55 2.50 -6.73 4.74
N GLY A 56 2.12 -6.91 3.47
CA GLY A 56 0.76 -6.59 3.00
C GLY A 56 0.54 -6.94 1.54
N TYR A 57 -0.68 -6.73 1.06
CA TYR A 57 -1.11 -7.14 -0.27
C TYR A 57 -0.80 -6.08 -1.32
N LEU A 58 -0.11 -6.47 -2.39
CA LEU A 58 0.02 -5.66 -3.60
C LEU A 58 -1.33 -5.66 -4.33
N SER A 59 -2.10 -4.59 -4.20
CA SER A 59 -3.53 -4.60 -4.59
C SER A 59 -3.76 -4.20 -6.04
N SER A 60 -3.09 -3.16 -6.50
CA SER A 60 -3.18 -2.66 -7.87
C SER A 60 -1.95 -1.83 -8.22
N PHE A 61 -1.79 -1.49 -9.49
CA PHE A 61 -0.87 -0.45 -9.93
C PHE A 61 -1.67 0.76 -10.41
N ASP A 62 -1.33 1.95 -9.91
CA ASP A 62 -1.92 3.20 -10.37
C ASP A 62 -1.03 3.83 -11.45
N GLU A 63 -1.49 3.73 -12.70
CA GLU A 63 -0.80 4.27 -13.88
C GLU A 63 -0.61 5.79 -13.83
N LYS A 64 -1.47 6.53 -13.12
CA LYS A 64 -1.36 7.99 -13.05
C LYS A 64 -0.23 8.43 -12.13
N THR A 65 -0.06 7.71 -11.02
CA THR A 65 0.91 8.06 -9.98
C THR A 65 2.18 7.22 -10.02
N GLY A 66 2.19 6.14 -10.81
CA GLY A 66 3.31 5.21 -10.95
C GLY A 66 3.59 4.44 -9.66
N LYS A 67 2.55 4.02 -8.93
CA LYS A 67 2.71 3.39 -7.62
C LYS A 67 1.95 2.09 -7.52
N PHE A 68 2.54 1.13 -6.82
CA PHE A 68 1.81 -0.04 -6.39
C PHE A 68 1.01 0.29 -5.13
N TRP A 69 -0.29 0.09 -5.18
CA TRP A 69 -1.14 0.24 -4.02
C TRP A 69 -0.93 -0.96 -3.09
N PHE A 70 -0.69 -0.66 -1.82
CA PHE A 70 -0.36 -1.62 -0.79
C PHE A 70 -1.43 -1.58 0.29
N ARG A 71 -2.09 -2.71 0.49
CA ARG A 71 -3.15 -2.87 1.48
C ARG A 71 -2.62 -3.66 2.67
N PRO A 72 -2.65 -3.11 3.89
CA PRO A 72 -2.27 -3.85 5.09
C PRO A 72 -3.10 -5.15 5.25
N PRO A 73 -2.52 -6.20 5.85
CA PRO A 73 -3.19 -7.48 6.03
C PRO A 73 -4.39 -7.30 6.98
N GLY A 74 -5.46 -8.06 6.72
CA GLY A 74 -6.71 -7.95 7.48
C GLY A 74 -7.60 -6.75 7.08
N GLN A 75 -7.08 -5.78 6.32
CA GLN A 75 -7.87 -4.65 5.82
C GLN A 75 -8.66 -5.02 4.54
N LYS A 76 -9.86 -4.46 4.42
CA LYS A 76 -10.74 -4.61 3.24
C LYS A 76 -10.32 -3.70 2.08
N PRO A 77 -10.68 -3.95 0.82
CA PRO A 77 -10.43 -2.98 -0.26
C PRO A 77 -11.00 -1.58 0.05
N ILE A 78 -10.35 -0.49 -0.40
CA ILE A 78 -10.80 0.89 -0.11
C ILE A 78 -12.26 1.11 -0.52
N ALA A 79 -12.67 0.58 -1.67
CA ALA A 79 -14.05 0.70 -2.14
C ALA A 79 -15.07 0.12 -1.14
N GLU A 80 -14.70 -0.91 -0.37
CA GLU A 80 -15.56 -1.45 0.68
C GLU A 80 -15.54 -0.59 1.94
N ARG A 81 -14.34 -0.12 2.36
CA ARG A 81 -14.20 0.81 3.50
C ARG A 81 -14.97 2.12 3.29
N LEU A 82 -14.99 2.64 2.06
CA LEU A 82 -15.74 3.85 1.72
C LEU A 82 -17.26 3.65 1.84
N ARG A 83 -17.78 2.50 1.37
CA ARG A 83 -19.21 2.16 1.52
C ARG A 83 -19.63 2.05 2.98
N GLU A 84 -18.80 1.47 3.84
CA GLU A 84 -19.06 1.38 5.28
C GLU A 84 -19.12 2.75 5.95
N LYS A 85 -18.42 3.74 5.40
CA LYS A 85 -18.44 5.14 5.84
C LYS A 85 -19.54 5.98 5.18
N GLY A 86 -20.39 5.37 4.34
CA GLY A 86 -21.54 6.05 3.70
C GLY A 86 -21.19 6.91 2.48
N PHE A 87 -20.04 6.65 1.84
CA PHE A 87 -19.65 7.27 0.56
C PHE A 87 -20.05 6.42 -0.65
#